data_AF-A0A6B0SKL8-F1
#
_entry.id   AF-A0A6B0SKL8-F1
#
_cell.length_a   1.000
_cell.length_b   1.000
_cell.length_c   1.000
_cell.angle_alpha   90.00
_cell.angle_beta   90.00
_cell.angle_gamma   90.00
#
_symmetry.space_group_name_H-M   'P 1'
#
loop_
_entity.id
_entity.type
_entity.pdbx_description
1 polymer ?
#
loop_
_entity_poly.entity_id
_entity_poly.type
_entity_poly.pdbx_seq_one_letter_code
_entity_poly.pdbx_strand_id
1 'polypeptide(L)'
;MLTVFPDVAGPLFVDFPFETQYVTSIVYVSLYVSVLAVTISTLVSIPIALVVGFSDFPGKRLVTAVINTGMGFPSVVVGLLVLFAVSNQGPLGELNLVFTKEAMIMSQFVLATPPITGISLAAVTSVRADVRDAAFALGGTRTDVALTVVKEARYGIATAVLAGFGRAISEVGSVLIVGGNIAGAGGVSKTRTLTTAIQLEARQGRYGTAMVLGALLVALVLVVNAVVVRLGDGGTLR
;
A
#
# COMPACT_ATOMS: atom_id res chain seq x y z
N MET A 1 26.21 50.12 28.93
CA MET A 1 25.15 50.17 27.90
C MET A 1 25.73 49.54 26.63
N LEU A 2 25.61 48.22 26.51
CA LEU A 2 26.13 47.41 25.40
C LEU A 2 24.96 46.61 24.83
N THR A 3 24.70 46.84 23.55
CA THR A 3 23.63 46.26 22.75
C THR A 3 23.86 44.77 22.53
N VAL A 4 22.96 43.94 23.05
CA VAL A 4 22.87 42.52 22.67
C VAL A 4 21.97 42.44 21.44
N PHE A 5 22.57 42.10 20.30
CA PHE A 5 21.86 41.71 19.09
C PHE A 5 21.07 40.43 19.36
N PRO A 6 19.80 40.31 18.92
CA PRO A 6 19.15 39.01 18.86
C PRO A 6 19.81 38.21 17.73
N ASP A 7 20.17 36.95 18.03
CA ASP A 7 20.60 35.96 17.04
C ASP A 7 19.48 35.74 16.02
N VAL A 8 19.53 36.49 14.93
CA VAL A 8 18.75 36.23 13.71
C VAL A 8 19.55 35.24 12.87
N ALA A 9 19.60 33.99 13.32
CA ALA A 9 20.20 32.88 12.59
C ALA A 9 19.24 31.67 12.56
N GLY A 10 18.26 31.74 11.65
CA GLY A 10 17.62 30.57 11.03
C GLY A 10 16.14 30.30 11.36
N PRO A 11 15.17 30.68 10.50
CA PRO A 11 13.77 30.25 10.62
C PRO A 11 13.46 28.94 9.87
N LEU A 12 14.46 28.10 9.56
CA LEU A 12 14.28 26.94 8.66
C LEU A 12 14.60 25.58 9.29
N PHE A 13 14.93 25.55 10.59
CA PHE A 13 14.98 24.33 11.36
C PHE A 13 13.76 24.31 12.26
N VAL A 14 12.71 23.61 11.80
CA VAL A 14 11.66 23.16 12.72
C VAL A 14 12.36 22.30 13.75
N ASP A 15 12.42 22.75 15.01
CA ASP A 15 12.81 21.88 16.12
C ASP A 15 11.83 20.72 16.13
N PHE A 16 12.24 19.59 15.56
CA PHE A 16 11.40 18.41 15.53
C PHE A 16 11.19 17.99 16.98
N PRO A 17 9.94 17.87 17.45
CA PRO A 17 9.65 17.41 18.82
C PRO A 17 9.94 15.91 19.00
N PHE A 18 10.74 15.32 18.11
CA PHE A 18 10.99 13.89 18.00
C PHE A 18 12.48 13.62 18.00
N GLU A 19 12.88 12.53 18.64
CA GLU A 19 14.18 11.93 18.36
C GLU A 19 14.19 11.40 16.92
N THR A 20 15.24 11.72 16.14
CA THR A 20 15.39 11.29 14.74
C THR A 20 15.20 9.78 14.57
N GLN A 21 15.63 9.00 15.57
CA GLN A 21 15.48 7.55 15.62
C GLN A 21 14.01 7.10 15.68
N TYR A 22 13.13 7.84 16.37
CA TYR A 22 11.71 7.55 16.41
C TYR A 22 11.08 7.69 15.02
N VAL A 23 11.26 8.86 14.38
CA VAL A 23 10.64 9.16 13.09
C VAL A 23 11.13 8.20 12.00
N THR A 24 12.44 7.96 11.93
CA THR A 24 13.01 7.02 10.95
C THR A 24 12.47 5.60 11.15
N SER A 25 12.31 5.15 12.39
CA SER A 25 11.76 3.81 12.68
C SER A 25 10.28 3.67 12.27
N ILE A 26 9.42 4.65 12.53
CA ILE A 26 8.01 4.59 12.13
C ILE A 26 7.84 4.72 10.61
N VAL A 27 8.68 5.52 9.94
CA VAL A 27 8.75 5.60 8.47
C VAL A 27 9.13 4.25 7.89
N TYR A 28 10.18 3.63 8.43
CA TYR A 28 10.63 2.30 8.01
C TYR A 28 9.53 1.26 8.15
N VAL A 29 8.88 1.16 9.31
CA VAL A 29 7.78 0.19 9.52
C VAL A 29 6.63 0.45 8.55
N SER A 30 6.25 1.71 8.33
CA SER A 30 5.16 2.07 7.40
C SER A 30 5.45 1.64 5.97
N LEU A 31 6.65 1.94 5.48
CA LEU A 31 7.09 1.57 4.13
C LEU A 31 7.28 0.07 4.01
N TYR A 32 7.96 -0.56 4.96
CA TYR A 32 8.26 -2.00 4.94
C TYR A 32 6.97 -2.83 4.84
N VAL A 33 6.00 -2.58 5.72
CA VAL A 33 4.74 -3.34 5.73
C VAL A 33 3.94 -3.04 4.45
N SER A 34 3.80 -1.78 4.07
CA SER A 34 2.95 -1.39 2.94
C SER A 34 3.53 -1.80 1.59
N VAL A 35 4.83 -1.59 1.36
CA VAL A 35 5.50 -1.99 0.10
C VAL A 35 5.48 -3.50 -0.05
N LEU A 36 5.78 -4.25 1.01
CA LEU A 36 5.77 -5.71 0.92
C LEU A 36 4.36 -6.26 0.69
N ALA A 37 3.36 -5.74 1.40
CA ALA A 37 1.96 -6.11 1.20
C ALA A 37 1.48 -5.82 -0.23
N VAL A 38 1.79 -4.64 -0.77
CA VAL A 38 1.43 -4.23 -2.14
C VAL A 38 2.17 -5.07 -3.18
N THR A 39 3.44 -5.39 -2.95
CA THR A 39 4.22 -6.26 -3.84
C THR A 39 3.59 -7.63 -3.94
N ILE A 40 3.29 -8.27 -2.80
CA ILE A 40 2.63 -9.58 -2.76
C ILE A 40 1.23 -9.49 -3.39
N SER A 41 0.47 -8.44 -3.07
CA SER A 41 -0.86 -8.21 -3.65
C SER A 41 -0.79 -8.07 -5.16
N THR A 42 0.20 -7.37 -5.70
CA THR A 42 0.40 -7.18 -7.14
C THR A 42 0.74 -8.49 -7.84
N LEU A 43 1.64 -9.28 -7.26
CA LEU A 43 2.03 -10.60 -7.78
C LEU A 43 0.84 -11.56 -7.86
N VAL A 44 -0.13 -11.45 -6.95
CA VAL A 44 -1.37 -12.24 -6.97
C VAL A 44 -2.43 -11.63 -7.89
N SER A 45 -2.59 -10.31 -7.85
CA SER A 45 -3.66 -9.58 -8.54
C SER A 45 -3.53 -9.58 -10.06
N ILE A 46 -2.30 -9.43 -10.59
CA ILE A 46 -2.09 -9.37 -12.05
C ILE A 46 -2.47 -10.70 -12.73
N PRO A 47 -2.01 -11.88 -12.26
CA PRO A 47 -2.46 -13.16 -12.81
C PRO A 47 -3.98 -13.34 -12.74
N ILE A 48 -4.61 -12.97 -11.61
CA ILE A 48 -6.07 -13.05 -11.47
C ILE A 48 -6.77 -12.15 -12.51
N ALA A 49 -6.30 -10.90 -12.66
CA ALA A 49 -6.83 -9.97 -13.64
C ALA A 49 -6.71 -10.48 -15.08
N LEU A 50 -5.59 -11.11 -15.44
CA LEU A 50 -5.39 -11.71 -16.77
C LEU A 50 -6.33 -12.90 -17.00
N VAL A 51 -6.40 -13.82 -16.03
CA VAL A 51 -7.27 -15.01 -16.13
C VAL A 51 -8.73 -14.60 -16.25
N VAL A 52 -9.20 -13.70 -15.38
CA VAL A 52 -10.59 -13.20 -15.41
C VAL A 52 -10.85 -12.37 -16.67
N GLY A 53 -9.88 -11.59 -17.12
CA GLY A 53 -9.99 -10.73 -18.30
C GLY A 53 -10.06 -11.52 -19.61
N PHE A 54 -9.34 -12.63 -19.74
CA PHE A 54 -9.27 -13.43 -20.97
C PHE A 54 -10.20 -14.65 -21.00
N SER A 55 -10.76 -15.05 -19.86
CA SER A 55 -11.64 -16.22 -19.80
C SER A 55 -13.11 -15.80 -19.74
N ASP A 56 -13.97 -16.50 -20.47
CA ASP A 56 -15.43 -16.41 -20.31
C ASP A 56 -15.94 -17.70 -19.67
N PHE A 57 -16.31 -17.61 -18.40
CA PHE A 57 -16.80 -18.72 -17.59
C PHE A 57 -18.07 -18.30 -16.84
N PRO A 58 -19.00 -19.23 -16.53
CA PRO A 58 -20.34 -18.91 -16.02
C PRO A 58 -20.33 -18.13 -14.69
N GLY A 59 -19.26 -18.20 -13.90
CA GLY A 59 -19.09 -17.48 -12.64
C GLY A 59 -18.41 -16.11 -12.74
N LYS A 60 -18.02 -15.64 -13.93
CA LYS A 60 -17.19 -14.43 -14.11
C LYS A 60 -17.80 -13.19 -13.46
N ARG A 61 -19.11 -12.99 -13.60
CA ARG A 61 -19.83 -11.85 -12.99
C ARG A 61 -19.74 -11.86 -11.47
N LEU A 62 -19.86 -13.03 -10.84
CA LEU A 62 -19.74 -13.16 -9.39
C LEU A 62 -18.31 -12.85 -8.94
N VAL A 63 -17.30 -13.37 -9.64
CA VAL A 63 -15.89 -13.08 -9.33
C VAL A 63 -15.60 -11.58 -9.43
N THR A 64 -16.03 -10.93 -10.51
CA THR A 64 -15.88 -9.47 -10.66
C THR A 64 -16.65 -8.70 -9.58
N ALA A 65 -17.84 -9.15 -9.20
CA ALA A 65 -18.60 -8.55 -8.11
C ALA A 65 -17.83 -8.66 -6.78
N VAL A 66 -17.27 -9.82 -6.45
CA VAL A 66 -16.46 -10.02 -5.23
C VAL A 66 -15.24 -9.10 -5.21
N ILE A 67 -14.52 -8.99 -6.34
CA ILE A 67 -13.37 -8.08 -6.47
C ILE A 67 -13.80 -6.63 -6.20
N ASN A 68 -14.91 -6.19 -6.82
CA ASN A 68 -15.41 -4.83 -6.65
C ASN A 68 -15.91 -4.57 -5.22
N THR A 69 -16.61 -5.52 -4.61
CA THR A 69 -17.02 -5.44 -3.20
C THR A 69 -15.81 -5.35 -2.27
N GLY A 70 -14.73 -6.08 -2.59
CA GLY A 70 -13.48 -6.05 -1.84
C GLY A 70 -12.84 -4.67 -1.76
N MET A 71 -13.03 -3.81 -2.77
CA MET A 71 -12.51 -2.44 -2.74
C MET A 71 -13.11 -1.59 -1.60
N GLY A 72 -14.32 -1.95 -1.15
CA GLY A 72 -15.05 -1.28 -0.07
C GLY A 72 -14.91 -1.96 1.30
N PHE A 73 -14.02 -2.95 1.47
CA PHE A 73 -13.91 -3.68 2.72
C PHE A 73 -13.60 -2.76 3.92
N PRO A 74 -14.42 -2.78 4.99
CA PRO A 74 -14.12 -2.05 6.21
C PRO A 74 -12.83 -2.58 6.83
N SER A 75 -11.84 -1.70 7.00
CA SER A 75 -10.50 -2.14 7.42
C SER A 75 -10.48 -2.74 8.83
N VAL A 76 -11.34 -2.24 9.72
CA VAL A 76 -11.52 -2.76 11.08
C VAL A 76 -11.95 -4.23 11.05
N VAL A 77 -12.88 -4.59 10.16
CA VAL A 77 -13.36 -5.98 10.02
C VAL A 77 -12.23 -6.88 9.53
N VAL A 78 -11.49 -6.43 8.50
CA VAL A 78 -10.33 -7.18 8.01
C VAL A 78 -9.26 -7.35 9.10
N GLY A 79 -9.00 -6.30 9.89
CA GLY A 79 -8.10 -6.36 11.03
C GLY A 79 -8.51 -7.41 12.06
N LEU A 80 -9.80 -7.48 12.42
CA LEU A 80 -10.30 -8.48 13.36
C LEU A 80 -10.21 -9.90 12.79
N LEU A 81 -10.57 -10.10 11.51
CA LEU A 81 -10.46 -11.41 10.86
C LEU A 81 -9.02 -11.91 10.85
N VAL A 82 -8.07 -11.05 10.48
CA VAL A 82 -6.65 -11.40 10.50
C VAL A 82 -6.16 -11.64 11.91
N LEU A 83 -6.54 -10.81 12.89
CA LEU A 83 -6.18 -11.02 14.29
C LEU A 83 -6.68 -12.38 14.79
N PHE A 84 -7.94 -12.74 14.52
CA PHE A 84 -8.48 -14.04 14.89
C PHE A 84 -7.79 -15.18 14.16
N ALA A 85 -7.40 -14.99 12.90
CA ALA A 85 -6.64 -15.99 12.16
C ALA A 85 -5.29 -16.29 12.81
N VAL A 86 -4.56 -15.26 13.25
CA VAL A 86 -3.20 -15.39 13.81
C VAL A 86 -3.16 -15.57 15.34
N SER A 87 -4.29 -15.40 16.01
CA SER A 87 -4.39 -15.62 17.46
C SER A 87 -4.09 -17.07 17.81
N ASN A 88 -3.69 -17.35 19.05
CA ASN A 88 -3.30 -18.69 19.51
C ASN A 88 -4.37 -19.78 19.26
N GLN A 89 -5.65 -19.41 19.23
CA GLN A 89 -6.78 -20.31 18.96
C GLN A 89 -7.21 -20.32 17.48
N GLY A 90 -6.56 -19.50 16.66
CA GLY A 90 -6.83 -19.33 15.25
C GLY A 90 -6.09 -20.35 14.37
N PRO A 91 -6.50 -20.48 13.10
CA PRO A 91 -5.89 -21.39 12.13
C PRO A 91 -4.38 -21.17 11.91
N LEU A 92 -3.86 -19.97 12.18
CA LEU A 92 -2.45 -19.62 12.05
C LEU A 92 -1.77 -19.39 13.42
N GLY A 93 -2.41 -19.83 14.51
CA GLY A 93 -1.93 -19.58 15.88
C GLY A 93 -0.55 -20.15 16.18
N GLU A 94 -0.18 -21.28 15.57
CA GLU A 94 1.13 -21.93 15.72
C GLU A 94 2.30 -21.04 15.24
N LEU A 95 2.02 -20.06 14.38
CA LEU A 95 3.02 -19.14 13.83
C LEU A 95 3.36 -17.97 14.77
N ASN A 96 2.60 -17.77 15.86
CA ASN A 96 2.83 -16.72 16.86
C ASN A 96 2.95 -15.30 16.28
N LEU A 97 2.07 -14.93 15.33
CA LEU A 97 2.15 -13.66 14.57
C LEU A 97 1.36 -12.50 15.18
N VAL A 98 0.79 -12.66 16.38
CA VAL A 98 0.03 -11.60 17.05
C VAL A 98 0.97 -10.42 17.37
N PHE A 99 0.55 -9.21 16.99
CA PHE A 99 1.34 -7.97 17.18
C PHE A 99 2.70 -7.96 16.47
N THR A 100 2.78 -8.60 15.30
CA THR A 100 3.98 -8.57 14.45
C THR A 100 3.75 -7.83 13.14
N LYS A 101 4.85 -7.51 12.44
CA LYS A 101 4.79 -6.85 11.12
C LYS A 101 4.19 -7.77 10.07
N GLU A 102 4.43 -9.07 10.19
CA GLU A 102 3.93 -10.11 9.29
C GLU A 102 2.40 -10.14 9.30
N ALA A 103 1.78 -10.04 10.48
CA ALA A 103 0.33 -9.96 10.57
C ALA A 103 -0.23 -8.63 10.03
N MET A 104 0.50 -7.52 10.18
CA MET A 104 0.15 -6.25 9.51
C MET A 104 0.22 -6.38 7.98
N ILE A 105 1.25 -7.06 7.45
CA ILE A 105 1.42 -7.33 6.01
C ILE A 105 0.24 -8.17 5.49
N MET A 106 -0.18 -9.22 6.21
CA MET A 106 -1.34 -10.03 5.83
C MET A 106 -2.62 -9.20 5.77
N SER A 107 -2.84 -8.32 6.75
CA SER A 107 -3.99 -7.42 6.78
C SER A 107 -4.00 -6.44 5.62
N GLN A 108 -2.86 -5.80 5.34
CA GLN A 108 -2.74 -4.89 4.19
C GLN A 108 -2.82 -5.62 2.85
N PHE A 109 -2.35 -6.88 2.75
CA PHE A 109 -2.50 -7.71 1.56
C PHE A 109 -3.97 -7.92 1.21
N VAL A 110 -4.80 -8.27 2.20
CA VAL A 110 -6.25 -8.43 2.00
C VAL A 110 -6.91 -7.13 1.54
N LEU A 111 -6.46 -5.98 2.06
CA LEU A 111 -7.02 -4.67 1.71
C LEU A 111 -6.52 -4.12 0.36
N ALA A 112 -5.27 -4.39 -0.02
CA ALA A 112 -4.67 -3.88 -1.25
C ALA A 112 -5.00 -4.74 -2.48
N THR A 113 -5.26 -6.04 -2.29
CA THR A 113 -5.53 -6.97 -3.41
C THR A 113 -6.75 -6.57 -4.25
N PRO A 114 -7.93 -6.26 -3.69
CA PRO A 114 -9.10 -5.90 -4.48
C PRO A 114 -8.94 -4.67 -5.39
N PRO A 115 -8.45 -3.50 -4.91
CA PRO A 115 -8.24 -2.36 -5.80
C PRO A 115 -7.19 -2.64 -6.88
N ILE A 116 -6.09 -3.33 -6.55
CA ILE A 116 -5.07 -3.69 -7.56
C ILE A 116 -5.67 -4.62 -8.61
N THR A 117 -6.41 -5.65 -8.19
CA THR A 117 -7.03 -6.63 -9.10
C THR A 117 -8.05 -5.97 -10.02
N GLY A 118 -8.99 -5.19 -9.48
CA GLY A 118 -10.08 -4.64 -10.30
C GLY A 118 -9.61 -3.55 -11.26
N ILE A 119 -8.68 -2.68 -10.86
CA ILE A 119 -8.10 -1.67 -11.76
C ILE A 119 -7.22 -2.34 -12.82
N SER A 120 -6.44 -3.37 -12.44
CA SER A 120 -5.64 -4.14 -13.40
C SER A 120 -6.53 -4.90 -14.40
N LEU A 121 -7.65 -5.46 -13.94
CA LEU A 121 -8.64 -6.11 -14.80
C LEU A 121 -9.19 -5.11 -15.83
N ALA A 122 -9.59 -3.92 -15.39
CA ALA A 122 -10.05 -2.87 -16.29
C ALA A 122 -8.97 -2.50 -17.33
N ALA A 123 -7.73 -2.28 -16.89
CA ALA A 123 -6.61 -1.96 -17.75
C ALA A 123 -6.35 -3.05 -18.81
N VAL A 124 -6.24 -4.31 -18.40
CA VAL A 124 -6.04 -5.46 -19.30
C VAL A 124 -7.18 -5.59 -20.30
N THR A 125 -8.44 -5.43 -19.87
CA THR A 125 -9.61 -5.52 -20.75
C THR A 125 -9.73 -4.35 -21.73
N SER A 126 -9.17 -3.18 -21.41
CA SER A 126 -9.15 -2.02 -22.31
C SER A 126 -8.14 -2.12 -23.44
N VAL A 127 -7.17 -3.05 -23.37
CA VAL A 127 -6.23 -3.29 -24.46
C VAL A 127 -6.99 -3.80 -25.68
N ARG A 128 -6.83 -3.08 -26.80
CA ARG A 128 -7.54 -3.33 -28.06
C ARG A 128 -7.34 -4.78 -28.53
N ALA A 129 -8.40 -5.34 -29.13
CA ALA A 129 -8.40 -6.73 -29.60
C ALA A 129 -7.36 -6.99 -30.69
N ASP A 130 -7.08 -6.00 -31.55
CA ASP A 130 -6.12 -6.10 -32.65
C ASP A 130 -4.68 -6.38 -32.18
N VAL A 131 -4.27 -5.86 -31.02
CA VAL A 131 -2.98 -6.19 -30.41
C VAL A 131 -2.90 -7.69 -30.09
N ARG A 132 -3.99 -8.27 -29.60
CA ARG A 132 -4.07 -9.67 -29.20
C ARG A 132 -4.09 -10.57 -30.44
N ASP A 133 -4.89 -10.20 -31.42
CA ASP A 133 -5.03 -10.92 -32.68
C ASP A 133 -3.71 -10.92 -33.47
N ALA A 134 -3.00 -9.79 -33.50
CA ALA A 134 -1.68 -9.69 -34.11
C ALA A 134 -0.65 -10.59 -33.43
N ALA A 135 -0.62 -10.60 -32.09
CA ALA A 135 0.30 -11.46 -31.34
C ALA A 135 0.04 -12.97 -31.58
N PHE A 136 -1.23 -13.38 -31.68
CA PHE A 136 -1.58 -14.75 -32.07
C PHE A 136 -1.25 -15.05 -33.54
N ALA A 137 -1.53 -14.13 -34.46
CA ALA A 137 -1.28 -14.30 -35.89
C ALA A 137 0.22 -14.45 -36.23
N LEU A 138 1.10 -13.85 -35.43
CA LEU A 138 2.56 -14.00 -35.51
C LEU A 138 3.08 -15.31 -34.89
N GLY A 139 2.19 -16.24 -34.48
CA GLY A 139 2.55 -17.53 -33.90
C GLY A 139 2.74 -17.51 -32.38
N GLY A 140 2.34 -16.43 -31.71
CA GLY A 140 2.45 -16.30 -30.26
C GLY A 140 1.56 -17.29 -29.50
N THR A 141 2.08 -17.83 -28.41
CA THR A 141 1.33 -18.66 -27.46
C THR A 141 0.41 -17.79 -26.58
N ARG A 142 -0.50 -18.43 -25.82
CA ARG A 142 -1.37 -17.73 -24.86
C ARG A 142 -0.57 -16.89 -23.85
N THR A 143 0.62 -17.35 -23.47
CA THR A 143 1.53 -16.63 -22.58
C THR A 143 2.16 -15.42 -23.26
N ASP A 144 2.53 -15.52 -24.54
CA ASP A 144 3.10 -14.39 -25.29
C ASP A 144 2.08 -13.25 -25.46
N VAL A 145 0.82 -13.63 -25.73
CA VAL A 145 -0.29 -12.70 -25.82
C VAL A 145 -0.55 -12.03 -24.47
N ALA A 146 -0.57 -12.81 -23.37
CA ALA A 146 -0.73 -12.26 -22.03
C ALA A 146 0.41 -11.27 -21.67
N LEU A 147 1.67 -11.61 -21.98
CA LEU A 147 2.81 -10.72 -21.76
C LEU A 147 2.71 -9.44 -22.60
N THR A 148 2.26 -9.54 -23.84
CA THR A 148 2.03 -8.38 -24.71
C THR A 148 0.95 -7.47 -24.13
N VAL A 149 -0.16 -8.05 -23.68
CA VAL A 149 -1.25 -7.27 -23.05
C VAL A 149 -0.79 -6.62 -21.74
N VAL A 150 0.01 -7.29 -20.92
CA VAL A 150 0.60 -6.67 -19.71
C VAL A 150 1.51 -5.50 -20.08
N LYS A 151 2.31 -5.62 -21.14
CA LYS A 151 3.17 -4.52 -21.63
C LYS A 151 2.35 -3.32 -22.09
N GLU A 152 1.27 -3.53 -22.82
CA GLU A 152 0.37 -2.45 -23.25
C GLU A 152 -0.41 -1.84 -22.07
N ALA A 153 -0.88 -2.69 -21.15
CA ALA A 153 -1.62 -2.26 -19.97
C ALA A 153 -0.72 -1.69 -18.85
N ARG A 154 0.60 -1.59 -19.04
CA ARG A 154 1.57 -1.28 -17.98
C ARG A 154 1.25 -0.01 -17.19
N TYR A 155 0.71 1.00 -17.85
CA TYR A 155 0.31 2.26 -17.22
C TYR A 155 -0.91 2.09 -16.34
N GLY A 156 -1.94 1.41 -16.83
CA GLY A 156 -3.13 1.09 -16.03
C GLY A 156 -2.81 0.16 -14.86
N ILE A 157 -1.88 -0.79 -15.05
CA ILE A 157 -1.36 -1.63 -13.95
C ILE A 157 -0.57 -0.78 -12.96
N ALA A 158 0.27 0.16 -13.40
CA ALA A 158 0.98 1.07 -12.50
C ALA A 158 -0.02 1.91 -11.67
N THR A 159 -1.09 2.42 -12.29
CA THR A 159 -2.19 3.08 -11.57
C THR A 159 -2.86 2.15 -10.55
N ALA A 160 -3.07 0.88 -10.89
CA ALA A 160 -3.63 -0.11 -9.98
C ALA A 160 -2.72 -0.32 -8.75
N VAL A 161 -1.41 -0.46 -8.97
CA VAL A 161 -0.41 -0.61 -7.90
C VAL A 161 -0.38 0.64 -7.01
N LEU A 162 -0.43 1.84 -7.61
CA LEU A 162 -0.51 3.10 -6.86
C LEU A 162 -1.78 3.21 -6.01
N ALA A 163 -2.92 2.77 -6.52
CA ALA A 163 -4.17 2.73 -5.76
C ALA A 163 -4.07 1.75 -4.58
N GLY A 164 -3.51 0.55 -4.80
CA GLY A 164 -3.22 -0.41 -3.73
C GLY A 164 -2.24 0.12 -2.69
N PHE A 165 -1.19 0.83 -3.13
CA PHE A 165 -0.23 1.47 -2.24
C PHE A 165 -0.88 2.56 -1.40
N GLY A 166 -1.66 3.46 -2.00
CA GLY A 166 -2.44 4.45 -1.28
C GLY A 166 -3.36 3.81 -0.23
N ARG A 167 -4.01 2.70 -0.59
CA ARG A 167 -4.86 1.95 0.33
C ARG A 167 -4.08 1.37 1.52
N ALA A 168 -2.88 0.84 1.29
CA ALA A 168 -2.05 0.23 2.33
C ALA A 168 -1.38 1.29 3.23
N ILE A 169 -0.68 2.27 2.66
CA ILE A 169 0.12 3.25 3.41
C ILE A 169 -0.74 4.18 4.28
N SER A 170 -2.00 4.39 3.90
CA SER A 170 -2.98 5.17 4.66
C SER A 170 -3.79 4.33 5.66
N GLU A 171 -3.53 3.03 5.79
CA GLU A 171 -4.26 2.18 6.72
C GLU A 171 -3.94 2.53 8.18
N VAL A 172 -4.98 2.61 9.01
CA VAL A 172 -4.89 2.89 10.46
C VAL A 172 -5.56 1.76 11.24
N GLY A 173 -6.81 1.45 10.93
CA GLY A 173 -7.65 0.58 11.75
C GLY A 173 -7.14 -0.86 11.80
N SER A 174 -6.89 -1.46 10.65
CA SER A 174 -6.52 -2.87 10.58
C SER A 174 -5.13 -3.13 11.17
N VAL A 175 -4.18 -2.24 10.88
CA VAL A 175 -2.80 -2.32 11.39
C VAL A 175 -2.71 -1.99 12.87
N LEU A 176 -3.61 -1.15 13.42
CA LEU A 176 -3.70 -0.91 14.85
C LEU A 176 -4.18 -2.16 15.59
N ILE A 177 -5.22 -2.83 15.07
CA ILE A 177 -5.80 -4.04 15.68
C ILE A 177 -4.81 -5.19 15.68
N VAL A 178 -4.17 -5.43 14.54
CA VAL A 178 -3.29 -6.59 14.36
C VAL A 178 -1.88 -6.32 14.90
N GLY A 179 -1.38 -5.09 14.78
CA GLY A 179 -0.02 -4.71 15.15
C GLY A 179 0.12 -4.14 16.57
N GLY A 180 -0.95 -3.66 17.19
CA GLY A 180 -0.94 -3.18 18.58
C GLY A 180 -0.19 -1.85 18.84
N ASN A 181 0.28 -1.17 17.79
CA ASN A 181 0.97 0.13 17.87
C ASN A 181 2.17 0.16 18.84
N ILE A 182 3.06 -0.82 18.76
CA ILE A 182 4.12 -1.04 19.75
C ILE A 182 5.41 -0.30 19.35
N ALA A 183 5.97 0.45 20.29
CA ALA A 183 7.33 1.00 20.24
C ALA A 183 8.12 0.53 21.46
N GLY A 184 9.42 0.29 21.28
CA GLY A 184 10.34 -0.11 22.34
C GLY A 184 10.71 1.04 23.29
N ALA A 185 11.38 0.71 24.40
CA ALA A 185 11.77 1.67 25.43
C ALA A 185 12.69 2.80 24.91
N GLY A 186 13.55 2.51 23.93
CA GLY A 186 14.40 3.50 23.28
C GLY A 186 13.73 4.20 22.07
N GLY A 187 12.40 4.30 22.06
CA GLY A 187 11.64 4.94 20.98
C GLY A 187 11.54 4.15 19.67
N VAL A 188 12.36 3.13 19.44
CA VAL A 188 12.34 2.38 18.16
C VAL A 188 11.02 1.64 17.95
N SER A 189 10.37 1.92 16.82
CA SER A 189 9.12 1.26 16.42
C SER A 189 9.29 -0.23 16.17
N LYS A 190 8.40 -1.04 16.75
CA LYS A 190 8.26 -2.46 16.40
C LYS A 190 7.14 -2.68 15.39
N THR A 191 5.98 -2.04 15.63
CA THR A 191 4.77 -2.15 14.78
C THR A 191 4.03 -0.81 14.63
N ARG A 192 4.56 0.28 15.19
CA ARG A 192 3.98 1.61 15.04
C ARG A 192 4.29 2.16 13.64
N THR A 193 3.24 2.52 12.91
CA THR A 193 3.31 3.19 11.61
C THR A 193 3.15 4.70 11.80
N LEU A 194 3.37 5.46 10.73
CA LEU A 194 3.07 6.89 10.67
C LEU A 194 1.59 7.15 10.98
N THR A 195 0.69 6.37 10.39
CA THR A 195 -0.75 6.49 10.57
C THR A 195 -1.18 6.25 12.03
N THR A 196 -0.65 5.22 12.69
CA THR A 196 -0.95 4.96 14.11
C THR A 196 -0.25 5.95 15.05
N ALA A 197 0.92 6.48 14.67
CA ALA A 197 1.58 7.54 15.40
C ALA A 197 0.79 8.86 15.34
N ILE A 198 0.32 9.27 14.16
CA ILE A 198 -0.55 10.45 13.98
C ILE A 198 -1.79 10.31 14.87
N GLN A 199 -2.46 9.15 14.84
CA GLN A 199 -3.63 8.92 15.68
C GLN A 199 -3.30 8.98 17.17
N LEU A 200 -2.16 8.42 17.60
CA LEU A 200 -1.71 8.44 18.99
C LEU A 200 -1.46 9.87 19.49
N GLU A 201 -0.68 10.66 18.74
CA GLU A 201 -0.36 12.04 19.12
C GLU A 201 -1.62 12.91 19.18
N ALA A 202 -2.53 12.75 18.21
CA ALA A 202 -3.82 13.44 18.22
C ALA A 202 -4.68 13.07 19.45
N ARG A 203 -4.74 11.79 19.82
CA ARG A 203 -5.47 11.32 21.02
C ARG A 203 -4.87 11.85 22.33
N GLN A 204 -3.58 12.18 22.34
CA GLN A 204 -2.89 12.79 23.48
C GLN A 204 -3.03 14.32 23.51
N GLY A 205 -3.79 14.92 22.59
CA GLY A 205 -3.92 16.38 22.46
C GLY A 205 -2.72 17.07 21.82
N ARG A 206 -1.75 16.32 21.30
CA ARG A 206 -0.52 16.84 20.68
C ARG A 206 -0.73 17.07 19.18
N TYR A 207 -1.67 17.94 18.84
CA TYR A 207 -2.10 18.15 17.45
C TYR A 207 -1.00 18.71 16.54
N GLY A 208 -0.11 19.56 17.06
CA GLY A 208 1.04 20.08 16.29
C GLY A 208 1.95 18.95 15.81
N THR A 209 2.33 18.08 16.74
CA THR A 209 3.09 16.84 16.48
C THR A 209 2.40 15.93 15.47
N ALA A 210 1.09 15.72 15.64
CA ALA A 210 0.28 14.93 14.71
C ALA A 210 0.25 15.52 13.28
N MET A 211 0.14 16.85 13.14
CA MET A 211 0.17 17.52 11.85
C MET A 211 1.53 17.42 11.17
N VAL A 212 2.64 17.52 11.91
CA VAL A 212 3.99 17.35 11.36
C VAL A 212 4.17 15.92 10.81
N LEU A 213 3.76 14.90 11.55
CA LEU A 213 3.79 13.51 11.08
C LEU A 213 2.85 13.29 9.87
N GLY A 214 1.69 13.94 9.87
CA GLY A 214 0.76 13.93 8.74
C GLY A 214 1.36 14.54 7.47
N ALA A 215 1.99 15.71 7.58
CA ALA A 215 2.70 16.36 6.48
C ALA A 215 3.84 15.48 5.95
N LEU A 216 4.58 14.82 6.84
CA LEU A 216 5.63 13.86 6.47
C LEU A 216 5.05 12.66 5.71
N LEU A 217 3.93 12.10 6.15
CA LEU A 217 3.25 11.00 5.44
C LEU A 217 2.78 11.44 4.04
N VAL A 218 2.18 12.62 3.91
CA VAL A 218 1.77 13.17 2.61
C VAL A 218 2.97 13.37 1.69
N ALA A 219 4.06 13.97 2.17
CA ALA A 219 5.28 14.15 1.41
C ALA A 219 5.86 12.79 0.95
N LEU A 220 5.86 11.79 1.83
CA LEU A 220 6.33 10.44 1.50
C LEU A 220 5.48 9.80 0.39
N VAL A 221 4.16 9.88 0.48
CA VAL A 221 3.25 9.35 -0.56
C VAL A 221 3.47 10.07 -1.89
N LEU A 222 3.64 11.39 -1.89
CA LEU A 222 3.93 12.16 -3.10
C LEU A 222 5.25 11.74 -3.75
N VAL A 223 6.30 11.51 -2.96
CA VAL A 223 7.60 11.03 -3.45
C VAL A 223 7.46 9.64 -4.08
N VAL A 224 6.81 8.70 -3.40
CA VAL A 224 6.61 7.34 -3.93
C VAL A 224 5.79 7.38 -5.22
N ASN A 225 4.71 8.13 -5.24
CA ASN A 225 3.88 8.30 -6.44
C ASN A 225 4.68 8.89 -7.60
N ALA A 226 5.48 9.94 -7.35
CA ALA A 226 6.30 10.57 -8.37
C ALA A 226 7.39 9.64 -8.92
N VAL A 227 7.97 8.77 -8.08
CA VAL A 227 8.94 7.75 -8.53
C VAL A 227 8.28 6.73 -9.44
N VAL A 228 7.13 6.17 -9.04
CA VAL A 228 6.40 5.17 -9.83
C VAL A 228 5.92 5.76 -11.15
N VAL A 229 5.38 6.99 -11.15
CA VAL A 229 4.95 7.67 -12.37
C VAL A 229 6.13 7.91 -13.31
N ARG A 230 7.28 8.39 -12.82
CA ARG A 230 8.46 8.57 -13.68
C ARG A 230 8.99 7.27 -14.28
N LEU A 231 8.91 6.17 -13.53
CA LEU A 231 9.27 4.84 -14.04
C LEU A 231 8.25 4.33 -15.07
N GLY A 232 6.98 4.73 -14.95
CA GLY A 232 5.93 4.46 -15.94
C GLY A 232 6.08 5.29 -17.20
N ASP A 233 6.19 6.61 -17.07
CA ASP A 233 6.09 7.63 -18.15
C ASP A 233 7.30 7.73 -19.08
N GLY A 234 8.30 6.86 -18.97
CA GLY A 234 9.48 6.85 -19.84
C GLY A 234 9.24 6.60 -21.34
N GLY A 235 8.00 6.68 -21.84
CA GLY A 235 7.62 6.44 -23.23
C GLY A 235 6.76 7.52 -23.91
N THR A 236 6.34 8.58 -23.22
CA THR A 236 5.31 9.53 -23.76
C THR A 236 5.86 10.84 -24.33
N LEU A 237 7.17 10.91 -24.60
CA LEU A 237 7.75 11.98 -25.42
C LEU A 237 8.23 11.37 -26.74
N ARG A 238 7.29 11.04 -27.63
CA ARG A 238 7.46 10.97 -29.09
C ARG A 238 6.13 10.76 -29.79
#